data_AF-A0A1I3CGW5-F1
#
_entry.id   AF-A0A1I3CGW5-F1
#
_cell.length_a   1.000
_cell.length_b   1.000
_cell.length_c   1.000
_cell.angle_alpha   90.00
_cell.angle_beta   90.00
_cell.angle_gamma   90.00
#
_symmetry.space_group_name_H-M   'P 1'
#
loop_
_entity.id
_entity.type
_entity.pdbx_description
1 polymer ?
#
loop_
_entity_poly.entity_id
_entity_poly.type
_entity_poly.pdbx_seq_one_letter_code
_entity_poly.pdbx_strand_id
1 'polypeptide(L)'
;MDEPAPTPQAEAHASNASSGCVADKQEDSALVGKTEQDAVAMLSGCVWRIGERDGEQFAGTMDYQEARRTLGIAAGKVTWVRRG
;
A
#
# COMPACT_ATOMS: atom_id res chain seq x y z
N MET A 1 -1.29 -18.93 30.46
CA MET A 1 0.04 -18.29 30.27
C MET A 1 0.62 -19.03 29.08
N ASP A 2 0.45 -18.59 27.85
CA ASP A 2 0.81 -17.28 27.31
C ASP A 2 0.06 -17.11 25.98
N GLU A 3 -0.61 -15.97 25.82
CA GLU A 3 -1.32 -15.56 24.60
C GLU A 3 -0.32 -14.79 23.75
N PRO A 4 0.07 -15.24 22.53
CA PRO A 4 0.96 -14.45 21.71
C PRO A 4 0.18 -13.25 21.13
N ALA A 5 0.65 -12.06 21.50
CA ALA A 5 0.15 -10.74 21.15
C ALA A 5 -0.35 -10.61 19.70
N PRO A 6 -1.38 -9.77 19.44
CA PRO A 6 -1.73 -9.41 18.08
C PRO A 6 -0.54 -8.67 17.47
N THR A 7 0.11 -9.32 16.51
CA THR A 7 1.03 -8.64 15.59
C THR A 7 0.27 -7.48 14.96
N PRO A 8 0.86 -6.29 14.79
CA PRO A 8 0.29 -5.30 13.89
C PRO A 8 0.31 -5.95 12.51
N GLN A 9 -0.84 -6.48 12.10
CA GLN A 9 -1.03 -7.04 10.78
C GLN A 9 -0.84 -5.86 9.84
N ALA A 10 0.38 -5.71 9.32
CA ALA A 10 0.59 -5.00 8.08
C ALA A 10 -0.42 -5.62 7.11
N GLU A 11 -1.43 -4.82 6.72
CA GLU A 11 -2.52 -5.22 5.84
C GLU A 11 -1.91 -5.65 4.52
N ALA A 12 -1.49 -6.92 4.45
CA ALA A 12 -0.85 -7.52 3.31
C ALA A 12 -1.98 -7.95 2.37
N HIS A 13 -2.46 -7.00 1.57
CA HIS A 13 -3.29 -7.26 0.40
C HIS A 13 -2.43 -7.90 -0.71
N ALA A 14 -1.80 -9.03 -0.39
CA ALA A 14 -0.96 -9.81 -1.28
C ALA A 14 -1.64 -11.16 -1.50
N SER A 15 -2.54 -11.22 -2.48
CA SER A 15 -3.02 -12.50 -3.00
C SER A 15 -3.14 -12.37 -4.51
N ASN A 16 -2.19 -13.00 -5.21
CA ASN A 16 -2.05 -13.13 -6.67
C ASN A 16 -1.49 -11.93 -7.46
N ALA A 17 -0.18 -11.73 -7.37
CA ALA A 17 0.60 -11.04 -8.39
C ALA A 17 0.79 -11.94 -9.63
N SER A 18 -0.13 -11.90 -10.60
CA SER A 18 0.08 -12.59 -11.90
C SER A 18 -0.54 -11.91 -13.11
N SER A 19 -1.06 -10.68 -12.99
CA SER A 19 -1.49 -9.91 -14.16
C SER A 19 -1.32 -8.44 -13.85
N GLY A 20 -0.50 -7.75 -14.66
CA GLY A 20 -0.24 -6.32 -14.55
C GLY A 20 -1.54 -5.58 -14.27
N CYS A 21 -1.56 -4.89 -13.15
CA CYS A 21 -2.76 -4.33 -12.59
C CYS A 21 -3.14 -3.08 -13.40
N VAL A 22 -4.43 -2.74 -13.47
CA VAL A 22 -4.88 -1.54 -14.21
C VAL A 22 -4.23 -0.28 -13.68
N ALA A 23 -3.94 -0.24 -12.38
CA ALA A 23 -3.19 0.85 -11.80
C ALA A 23 -1.73 0.92 -12.26
N ASP A 24 -1.10 -0.11 -12.84
CA ASP A 24 0.21 0.03 -13.50
C ASP A 24 0.18 1.04 -14.64
N LYS A 25 -1.00 1.29 -15.22
CA LYS A 25 -1.23 2.39 -16.17
C LYS A 25 -1.58 3.72 -15.51
N GLN A 26 -1.94 3.73 -14.22
CA GLN A 26 -2.18 4.95 -13.47
C GLN A 26 -0.86 5.54 -12.98
N GLU A 27 -0.66 6.82 -13.30
CA GLU A 27 0.43 7.60 -12.76
C GLU A 27 0.29 7.69 -11.24
N ASP A 28 1.42 7.59 -10.56
CA ASP A 28 1.50 7.62 -9.09
C ASP A 28 0.94 8.97 -8.57
N SER A 29 1.09 10.03 -9.37
CA SER A 29 0.51 11.37 -9.15
C SER A 29 -1.02 11.39 -9.09
N ALA A 30 -1.73 10.44 -9.71
CA ALA A 30 -3.19 10.39 -9.69
C ALA A 30 -3.75 9.96 -8.32
N LEU A 31 -2.94 9.25 -7.55
CA LEU A 31 -3.27 8.79 -6.19
C LEU A 31 -2.91 9.86 -5.15
N VAL A 32 -1.88 10.66 -5.40
CA VAL A 32 -1.48 11.75 -4.47
C VAL A 32 -2.61 12.77 -4.32
N GLY A 33 -2.95 13.08 -3.06
CA GLY A 33 -4.05 13.97 -2.69
C GLY A 33 -5.42 13.28 -2.58
N LYS A 34 -5.54 12.02 -3.00
CA LYS A 34 -6.74 11.19 -2.78
C LYS A 34 -6.80 10.71 -1.33
N THR A 35 -7.99 10.36 -0.88
CA THR A 35 -8.14 9.68 0.41
C THR A 35 -7.64 8.25 0.31
N GLU A 36 -7.29 7.65 1.45
CA GLU A 36 -6.91 6.24 1.52
C GLU A 36 -7.93 5.35 0.79
N GLN A 37 -9.21 5.49 1.11
CA GLN A 37 -10.27 4.67 0.52
C GLN A 37 -10.38 4.84 -1.00
N ASP A 38 -10.23 6.06 -1.52
CA ASP A 38 -10.32 6.32 -2.97
C ASP A 38 -9.10 5.71 -3.69
N ALA A 39 -7.91 5.87 -3.11
CA ALA A 39 -6.69 5.25 -3.63
C ALA A 39 -6.77 3.71 -3.59
N VAL A 40 -7.25 3.14 -2.49
CA VAL A 40 -7.46 1.69 -2.35
C VAL A 40 -8.51 1.18 -3.33
N ALA A 41 -9.58 1.93 -3.56
CA ALA A 41 -10.60 1.60 -4.56
C ALA A 41 -10.02 1.62 -5.99
N MET A 42 -9.17 2.59 -6.32
CA MET A 42 -8.45 2.65 -7.60
C MET A 42 -7.43 1.52 -7.77
N LEU A 43 -6.82 1.09 -6.66
CA LEU A 43 -5.88 -0.03 -6.61
C LEU A 43 -6.57 -1.37 -6.33
N SER A 44 -7.90 -1.42 -6.40
CA SER A 44 -8.65 -2.64 -6.17
C SER A 44 -8.33 -3.65 -7.27
N GLY A 45 -7.87 -4.85 -6.87
CA GLY A 45 -7.33 -5.87 -7.79
C GLY A 45 -5.84 -5.72 -8.12
N CYS A 46 -5.15 -4.77 -7.50
CA CYS A 46 -3.71 -4.56 -7.61
C CYS A 46 -2.98 -4.92 -6.31
N VAL A 47 -1.69 -5.24 -6.41
CA VAL A 47 -0.85 -5.42 -5.22
C VAL A 47 -0.34 -4.06 -4.76
N TRP A 48 -0.77 -3.64 -3.57
CA TRP A 48 -0.34 -2.39 -2.95
C TRP A 48 -0.21 -2.57 -1.44
N ARG A 49 0.51 -1.65 -0.79
CA ARG A 49 0.71 -1.60 0.66
C ARG A 49 0.81 -0.16 1.14
N ILE A 50 0.62 0.04 2.44
CA ILE A 50 0.95 1.28 3.12
C ILE A 50 2.41 1.21 3.56
N GLY A 51 3.24 2.18 3.16
CA GLY A 51 4.62 2.34 3.66
C GLY A 51 4.72 3.32 4.81
N GLU A 52 3.77 4.25 4.90
CA GLU A 52 3.69 5.26 5.96
C GLU A 52 2.22 5.63 6.16
N ARG A 53 1.74 5.71 7.40
CA ARG A 53 0.41 6.21 7.76
C ARG A 53 0.52 7.20 8.89
N ASP A 54 0.13 8.45 8.67
CA ASP A 54 0.11 9.50 9.68
C ASP A 54 1.45 9.73 10.40
N GLY A 55 2.56 9.51 9.68
CA GLY A 55 3.93 9.58 10.24
C GLY A 55 4.41 8.27 10.87
N GLU A 56 3.57 7.24 10.94
CA GLU A 56 3.94 5.89 11.35
C GLU A 56 4.48 5.12 10.14
N GLN A 57 5.77 4.75 10.18
CA GLN A 57 6.39 3.98 9.11
C GLN A 57 6.05 2.50 9.24
N PHE A 58 5.44 1.94 8.20
CA PHE A 58 5.14 0.52 8.14
C PHE A 58 6.37 -0.19 7.59
N ALA A 59 7.03 -0.97 8.45
CA ALA A 59 8.21 -1.73 8.10
C ALA A 59 7.89 -2.72 6.98
N GLY A 60 8.29 -2.37 5.75
CA GLY A 60 8.31 -3.31 4.65
C GLY A 60 9.49 -4.24 4.79
N THR A 61 9.26 -5.55 4.78
CA THR A 61 10.32 -6.50 4.42
C THR A 61 10.88 -6.09 3.06
N MET A 62 12.19 -6.22 2.89
CA MET A 62 12.96 -5.83 1.70
C MET A 62 12.67 -6.74 0.47
N ASP A 63 11.44 -7.25 0.37
CA ASP A 63 10.96 -8.02 -0.76
C ASP A 63 10.64 -7.03 -1.89
N TYR A 64 11.64 -6.81 -2.75
CA TYR A 64 11.53 -5.91 -3.89
C TYR A 64 10.51 -6.47 -4.87
N GLN A 65 9.42 -5.75 -5.06
CA GLN A 65 8.37 -6.08 -6.01
C GLN A 65 8.06 -4.81 -6.79
N GLU A 66 8.66 -4.71 -7.98
CA GLU A 66 8.43 -3.62 -8.92
C GLU A 66 6.94 -3.42 -9.26
N ALA A 67 6.15 -4.51 -9.26
CA ALA A 67 4.71 -4.49 -9.45
C ALA A 67 3.90 -4.03 -8.23
N ARG A 68 4.52 -3.92 -7.04
CA ARG A 68 3.85 -3.51 -5.80
C ARG A 68 3.96 -2.00 -5.59
N ARG A 69 2.83 -1.35 -5.38
CA ARG A 69 2.78 0.08 -4.99
C ARG A 69 2.84 0.23 -3.47
N THR A 70 3.69 1.13 -3.01
CA THR A 70 3.78 1.57 -1.62
C THR A 70 3.20 2.97 -1.53
N LEU A 71 2.15 3.14 -0.72
CA LEU A 71 1.46 4.40 -0.49
C LEU A 71 1.91 5.00 0.84
N GLY A 72 2.27 6.27 0.83
CA GLY A 72 2.37 7.09 2.02
C GLY A 72 1.08 7.83 2.24
N ILE A 73 0.49 7.67 3.42
CA ILE A 73 -0.76 8.32 3.83
C ILE A 73 -0.45 9.21 5.01
N ALA A 74 -0.93 10.45 4.99
CA ALA A 74 -0.90 11.33 6.14
C ALA A 74 -2.25 12.05 6.25
N ALA A 75 -2.76 12.19 7.47
CA ALA A 75 -4.07 12.78 7.72
C ALA A 75 -5.20 12.17 6.86
N GLY A 76 -5.13 10.84 6.62
CA GLY A 76 -6.12 10.09 5.83
C GLY A 76 -6.06 10.30 4.31
N LYS A 77 -5.02 10.99 3.80
CA LYS A 77 -4.80 11.22 2.37
C LYS A 77 -3.45 10.71 1.92
N VAL A 78 -3.37 10.24 0.69
CA VAL A 78 -2.11 9.83 0.07
C VAL A 78 -1.24 11.06 -0.17
N THR A 79 -0.04 11.07 0.40
CA THR A 79 0.94 12.14 0.26
C THR A 79 2.02 11.80 -0.77
N TRP A 80 2.37 10.53 -0.89
CA TRP A 80 3.35 10.04 -1.84
C TRP A 80 3.06 8.60 -2.24
N VAL A 81 3.54 8.21 -3.42
CA VAL A 81 3.45 6.82 -3.91
C VAL A 81 4.80 6.41 -4.47
N ARG A 82 5.24 5.21 -4.15
CA ARG A 82 6.50 4.63 -4.60
C ARG A 82 6.29 3.22 -5.12
N ARG A 83 6.89 2.89 -6.26
CA ARG A 83 6.99 1.51 -6.77
C ARG A 83 8.30 0.88 -6.31
N GLY A 84 8.27 -0.35 -5.78
CA GLY A 84 9.44 -1.03 -5.18
C GLY A 84 9.13 -2.05 -4.08
#